data_AF-A0A1Y5S335-F1
#
_entry.id   AF-A0A1Y5S335-F1
#
_cell.length_a   1.000
_cell.length_b   1.000
_cell.length_c   1.000
_cell.angle_alpha   90.00
_cell.angle_beta   90.00
_cell.angle_gamma   90.00
#
_symmetry.space_group_name_H-M   'P 1'
#
loop_
_entity.id
_entity.type
_entity.pdbx_description
1 polymer ?
#
loop_
_entity_poly.entity_id
_entity_poly.type
_entity_poly.pdbx_seq_one_letter_code
_entity_poly.pdbx_strand_id
1 'polypeptide(L)'
;MILSRTLARARIARGERPGWAAAYVPVALDAACLAVVFVLVWGPFTTLAETFNLPLWATITALLALGFIPIQAVLIFSSLWAAKSRYRDEDGNKS
;
A
#
# COMPACT_ATOMS: atom_id res chain seq x y z
N MET A 1 8.66 -1.72 -11.61
CA MET A 1 8.62 -0.99 -12.90
C MET A 1 8.49 -1.89 -14.14
N ILE A 2 9.21 -3.01 -14.23
CA ILE A 2 9.03 -3.97 -15.35
C ILE A 2 7.65 -4.65 -15.28
N LEU A 3 7.23 -5.09 -14.09
CA LEU A 3 5.92 -5.71 -13.85
C LEU A 3 4.72 -4.78 -14.09
N SER A 4 4.87 -3.46 -13.88
CA SER A 4 3.78 -2.52 -14.16
C SER A 4 3.61 -2.30 -15.66
N ARG A 5 4.70 -2.34 -16.43
CA ARG A 5 4.64 -2.28 -17.90
C ARG A 5 4.01 -3.53 -18.49
N THR A 6 4.35 -4.72 -17.99
CA THR A 6 3.76 -5.97 -18.51
C THR A 6 2.27 -6.09 -18.19
N LEU A 7 1.85 -5.73 -16.97
CA LEU A 7 0.44 -5.72 -16.58
C LEU A 7 -0.36 -4.64 -17.31
N ALA A 8 0.20 -3.45 -17.52
CA ALA A 8 -0.47 -2.39 -18.29
C ALA A 8 -0.67 -2.80 -19.76
N ARG A 9 0.34 -3.42 -20.38
CA ARG A 9 0.27 -3.88 -21.78
C ARG A 9 -0.72 -5.04 -21.95
N ALA A 10 -0.76 -5.95 -20.98
CA ALA A 10 -1.69 -7.08 -20.96
C ALA A 10 -3.15 -6.69 -20.69
N ARG A 11 -3.38 -5.51 -20.10
CA ARG A 11 -4.72 -4.93 -19.84
C ARG A 11 -5.25 -4.16 -21.04
N ILE A 12 -4.40 -3.36 -21.69
CA ILE A 12 -4.77 -2.66 -22.93
C ILE A 12 -5.09 -3.66 -24.05
N ALA A 13 -4.32 -4.76 -24.15
CA ALA A 13 -4.54 -5.81 -25.14
C ALA A 13 -5.84 -6.62 -24.93
N ARG A 14 -6.45 -6.57 -23.74
CA ARG A 14 -7.68 -7.32 -23.43
C ARG A 14 -8.96 -6.49 -23.51
N GLY A 15 -8.89 -5.16 -23.62
CA GLY A 15 -10.07 -4.30 -23.69
C GLY A 15 -10.99 -4.35 -22.46
N GLU A 16 -10.58 -5.05 -21.40
CA GLU A 16 -11.39 -5.29 -20.21
C GLU A 16 -11.41 -4.05 -19.31
N ARG A 17 -12.62 -3.53 -19.08
CA ARG A 17 -12.88 -2.42 -18.15
C ARG A 17 -12.68 -2.95 -16.73
N PRO A 18 -11.74 -2.41 -15.93
CA PRO A 18 -11.49 -2.92 -14.59
C PRO A 18 -12.72 -2.67 -13.71
N GLY A 19 -13.34 -3.74 -13.21
CA GLY A 19 -14.36 -3.62 -12.17
C GLY A 19 -13.77 -3.11 -10.85
N TRP A 20 -14.62 -2.60 -9.97
CA TRP A 20 -14.26 -2.04 -8.65
C TRP A 20 -13.25 -2.91 -7.88
N ALA A 21 -13.42 -4.23 -7.90
CA ALA A 21 -12.53 -5.19 -7.23
C ALA A 21 -11.10 -5.24 -7.81
N ALA A 22 -10.94 -5.12 -9.14
CA ALA A 22 -9.64 -5.28 -9.81
C ALA A 22 -8.63 -4.19 -9.42
N ALA A 23 -9.09 -3.17 -8.73
CA ALA A 23 -8.33 -1.98 -8.51
C ALA A 23 -8.24 -1.58 -7.02
N TYR A 24 -8.98 -2.28 -6.14
CA TYR A 24 -8.57 -2.50 -4.74
C TYR A 24 -7.52 -3.62 -4.57
N VAL A 25 -7.40 -4.57 -5.51
CA VAL A 25 -6.44 -5.68 -5.44
C VAL A 25 -4.99 -5.23 -5.21
N PRO A 26 -4.44 -4.22 -5.92
CA PRO A 26 -3.07 -3.75 -5.66
C PRO A 26 -2.91 -3.16 -4.27
N VAL A 27 -3.91 -2.42 -3.80
CA VAL A 27 -3.91 -1.78 -2.47
C VAL A 27 -3.98 -2.81 -1.35
N ALA A 28 -4.85 -3.81 -1.49
CA ALA A 28 -4.97 -4.90 -0.52
C ALA A 28 -3.70 -5.75 -0.48
N LEU A 29 -3.07 -5.98 -1.63
CA LEU A 29 -1.78 -6.67 -1.71
C LEU A 29 -0.67 -5.88 -1.03
N ASP A 30 -0.56 -4.58 -1.29
CA ASP A 30 0.44 -3.71 -0.65
C ASP A 30 0.23 -3.63 0.87
N ALA A 31 -1.03 -3.52 1.32
CA ALA A 31 -1.37 -3.54 2.75
C ALA A 31 -1.00 -4.87 3.43
N ALA A 32 -1.29 -5.99 2.76
CA ALA A 32 -0.94 -7.33 3.25
C ALA A 32 0.58 -7.51 3.31
N CYS A 33 1.31 -7.10 2.26
CA CYS A 33 2.78 -7.09 2.26
C CYS A 33 3.33 -6.22 3.40
N LEU A 34 2.75 -5.05 3.63
CA LEU A 34 3.16 -4.16 4.72
C LEU A 34 2.97 -4.81 6.09
N ALA A 35 1.81 -5.43 6.32
CA ALA A 35 1.51 -6.14 7.56
C ALA A 35 2.46 -7.31 7.79
N VAL A 36 2.75 -8.10 6.74
CA VAL A 36 3.72 -9.20 6.82
C VAL A 36 5.12 -8.69 7.15
N VAL A 37 5.59 -7.65 6.47
CA VAL A 37 6.88 -7.02 6.76
C VAL A 37 6.93 -6.50 8.19
N PHE A 38 5.86 -5.85 8.67
CA PHE A 38 5.79 -5.33 10.03
C PHE A 38 5.90 -6.44 11.08
N VAL A 39 5.15 -7.54 10.92
CA VAL A 39 5.21 -8.70 11.83
C VAL A 39 6.62 -9.31 11.84
N LEU A 40 7.24 -9.45 10.66
CA LEU A 40 8.60 -10.01 10.54
C LEU A 40 9.66 -9.10 11.19
N VAL A 41 9.49 -7.78 11.11
CA VAL A 41 10.43 -6.80 11.66
C VAL A 41 10.22 -6.57 13.16
N TRP A 42 9.03 -6.86 13.70
CA TRP A 42 8.69 -6.59 15.11
C TRP A 42 9.60 -7.29 16.12
N GLY A 43 9.79 -8.60 15.98
CA GLY A 43 10.67 -9.38 16.87
C GLY A 43 12.12 -8.90 16.85
N PRO A 44 12.76 -8.76 15.67
CA PRO A 44 14.09 -8.18 15.54
C PRO A 44 14.18 -6.76 16.13
N PHE A 45 13.20 -5.91 15.88
CA PHE A 45 13.19 -4.53 16.35
C PHE A 45 13.16 -4.43 17.87
N THR A 46 12.28 -5.19 18.53
CA THR A 46 12.18 -5.23 20.01
C THR A 46 13.48 -5.75 20.63
N THR A 47 14.02 -6.85 20.09
CA THR A 47 15.32 -7.41 20.53
C THR A 47 16.45 -6.38 20.38
N LEU A 48 16.49 -5.65 19.26
CA LEU A 48 17.50 -4.61 19.01
C LEU A 48 17.34 -3.43 19.99
N ALA A 49 16.11 -2.98 20.21
CA ALA A 49 15.82 -1.87 21.11
C ALA A 49 16.24 -2.16 22.55
N GLU A 50 16.00 -3.39 23.02
CA GLU A 50 16.44 -3.85 24.33
C GLU A 50 17.96 -4.02 24.39
N THR A 51 18.57 -4.65 23.38
CA THR A 51 20.02 -4.91 23.34
C THR A 51 20.85 -3.62 23.36
N PHE A 52 20.42 -2.61 22.59
CA PHE A 52 21.12 -1.32 22.54
C PHE A 52 20.62 -0.32 23.57
N ASN A 53 19.68 -0.73 24.43
CA ASN A 53 19.06 0.12 25.46
C ASN A 53 18.61 1.46 24.86
N LEU A 54 17.90 1.39 23.73
CA LEU A 54 17.52 2.56 22.95
C LEU A 54 16.70 3.51 23.82
N PRO A 55 17.03 4.81 23.85
CA PRO A 55 16.24 5.77 24.59
C PRO A 55 14.83 5.84 24.00
N LEU A 56 13.83 6.06 24.85
CA LEU A 56 12.41 6.00 24.49
C LEU A 56 12.07 6.82 23.23
N TRP A 57 12.65 8.01 23.08
CA TRP A 57 12.43 8.87 21.92
C TRP A 57 12.92 8.24 20.60
N ALA A 58 14.02 7.50 20.63
CA ALA A 58 14.57 6.83 19.45
C ALA A 58 13.68 5.65 19.05
N THR A 59 13.20 4.87 20.02
CA THR A 59 12.25 3.78 19.80
C THR A 59 10.94 4.30 19.21
N ILE A 60 10.37 5.37 19.76
CA ILE A 60 9.15 6.02 19.24
C ILE A 60 9.39 6.51 17.80
N THR A 61 10.52 7.17 17.54
CA THR A 61 10.85 7.70 16.21
C THR A 61 10.99 6.57 15.18
N ALA A 62 11.64 5.46 15.55
CA ALA A 62 11.78 4.30 14.70
C ALA A 62 10.42 3.63 14.40
N LEU A 63 9.54 3.50 15.39
CA LEU A 63 8.18 2.99 15.18
C LEU A 63 7.35 3.90 14.28
N LEU A 64 7.50 5.22 14.42
CA LEU A 64 6.83 6.18 13.55
C LEU A 64 7.36 6.09 12.11
N ALA A 65 8.67 5.99 11.93
CA ALA A 65 9.28 5.84 10.61
C ALA A 65 8.91 4.51 9.92
N LEU A 66 8.91 3.40 10.67
CA LEU A 66 8.71 2.06 10.14
C LEU A 66 7.24 1.62 10.06
N GLY A 67 6.39 2.11 10.97
CA GLY A 67 4.96 1.77 11.02
C GLY A 67 4.09 2.86 10.40
N PHE A 68 4.22 4.10 10.88
CA PHE A 68 3.30 5.17 10.50
C PHE A 68 3.49 5.62 9.05
N ILE A 69 4.71 5.91 8.61
CA ILE A 69 4.96 6.38 7.22
C ILE A 69 4.44 5.38 6.17
N PRO A 70 4.72 4.07 6.29
CA PRO A 70 4.25 3.13 5.26
C PRO A 70 2.73 2.91 5.30
N ILE A 71 2.11 2.95 6.49
CA ILE A 71 0.63 2.94 6.60
C ILE A 71 0.04 4.18 5.92
N GLN A 72 0.62 5.36 6.14
CA GLN A 72 0.17 6.59 5.50
C GLN A 72 0.28 6.52 3.98
N ALA A 73 1.37 5.94 3.45
CA ALA A 73 1.50 5.72 2.02
C ALA A 73 0.33 4.87 1.47
N VAL A 74 0.02 3.74 2.11
CA VAL A 74 -1.11 2.87 1.72
C VAL A 74 -2.45 3.63 1.78
N LEU A 75 -2.69 4.39 2.85
CA LEU A 75 -3.93 5.17 3.00
C LEU A 75 -4.06 6.27 1.92
N ILE A 76 -2.98 6.99 1.62
CA ILE A 76 -2.96 8.01 0.57
C ILE A 76 -3.23 7.39 -0.80
N PHE A 77 -2.55 6.28 -1.12
CA PHE A 77 -2.80 5.59 -2.39
C PHE A 77 -4.23 5.03 -2.46
N SER A 78 -4.75 4.49 -1.37
CA SER A 78 -6.13 3.99 -1.31
C SER A 78 -7.16 5.09 -1.54
N SER A 79 -6.96 6.27 -0.94
CA SER A 79 -7.89 7.41 -1.06
C SER A 79 -7.83 8.06 -2.45
N LEU A 80 -6.63 8.27 -3.01
CA LEU A 80 -6.45 8.74 -4.38
C LEU A 80 -7.08 7.77 -5.40
N TRP A 81 -6.92 6.46 -5.15
CA TRP A 81 -7.46 5.45 -6.04
C TRP A 81 -8.99 5.36 -5.96
N ALA A 82 -9.57 5.44 -4.76
CA ALA A 82 -11.02 5.51 -4.55
C ALA A 82 -11.65 6.79 -5.13
N ALA A 83 -10.94 7.92 -5.08
CA ALA A 83 -11.38 9.15 -5.74
C ALA A 83 -11.38 9.00 -7.27
N LYS A 84 -10.33 8.38 -7.82
CA LYS A 84 -10.20 8.13 -9.27
C LYS A 84 -11.22 7.12 -9.81
N SER A 85 -11.59 6.10 -9.04
CA SER A 85 -12.62 5.15 -9.45
C SER A 85 -13.98 5.84 -9.56
N ARG A 86 -14.36 6.64 -8.57
CA ARG A 86 -15.60 7.44 -8.60
C ARG A 86 -15.70 8.37 -9.81
N TYR A 87 -14.62 9.11 -10.11
CA TYR A 87 -14.61 10.02 -11.26
C TYR A 87 -14.77 9.28 -12.60
N ARG A 88 -14.24 8.05 -12.72
CA ARG A 88 -14.43 7.22 -13.92
C ARG A 88 -15.81 6.58 -14.00
N ASP A 89 -16.50 6.40 -12.88
CA ASP A 89 -17.88 5.89 -12.83
C ASP A 89 -18.89 6.98 -13.24
N GLU A 90 -18.60 8.26 -12.96
CA GLU A 90 -19.51 9.40 -13.23
C GLU A 90 -19.57 9.80 -14.72
N ASP A 91 -18.48 9.57 -15.48
CA ASP A 91 -18.45 9.75 -16.95
C ASP A 91 -19.08 8.57 -17.71
N GLY A 92 -19.53 7.51 -17.01
CA GLY A 92 -20.11 6.30 -17.58
C GLY A 92 -21.63 6.28 -17.70
N ASN A 93 -22.34 7.31 -17.20
CA ASN A 93 -23.80 7.40 -17.26
C ASN A 93 -24.28 8.70 -17.92
N LYS A 94 -23.91 8.86 -19.18
CA LYS A 94 -24.65 9.70 -20.15
C LYS A 94 -24.73 8.92 -21.47
N SER A 95 -25.62 7.93 -21.53
CA SER A 95 -26.18 7.44 -22.79
C SER A 95 -27.67 7.69 -22.80
#